data_AF-A0A4Q6AKI1-F1
#
_entry.id   AF-A0A4Q6AKI1-F1
#
_cell.length_a   1.000
_cell.length_b   1.000
_cell.length_c   1.000
_cell.angle_alpha   90.00
_cell.angle_beta   90.00
_cell.angle_gamma   90.00
#
_symmetry.space_group_name_H-M   'P 1'
#
loop_
_entity.id
_entity.type
_entity.pdbx_description
1 polymer ?
#
loop_
_entity_poly.entity_id
_entity_poly.type
_entity_poly.pdbx_seq_one_letter_code
_entity_poly.pdbx_strand_id
1 'polypeptide(L)'
;MSFTQNTLRSFINADGKLLLCNEPFFTHFGCCTEHLIGKSVADVFSSQEDTNLLQAVQSCCQHPNESFTVEMEKHCKGGCNHFRWEVFAEEKGGRVTGIHIVGNYIRQGLAISN
;
A
#
# COMPACT_ATOMS: atom_id res chain seq x y z
N MET A 1 -10.35 9.40 -22.15
CA MET A 1 -9.55 8.46 -21.34
C MET A 1 -9.38 9.10 -19.97
N SER A 2 -10.21 8.71 -19.00
CA SER A 2 -10.24 9.34 -17.68
C SER A 2 -9.15 8.74 -16.80
N PHE A 3 -8.17 9.55 -16.44
CA PHE A 3 -7.03 9.14 -15.63
C PHE A 3 -7.49 8.81 -14.20
N THR A 4 -7.05 7.63 -13.76
CA THR A 4 -6.96 7.10 -12.39
C THR A 4 -6.47 8.14 -11.36
N GLN A 5 -7.34 9.03 -10.88
CA GLN A 5 -6.98 10.02 -9.86
C GLN A 5 -6.98 9.48 -8.42
N ASN A 6 -7.44 8.24 -8.18
CA ASN A 6 -7.60 7.67 -6.83
C ASN A 6 -6.77 6.40 -6.55
N THR A 7 -5.77 6.09 -7.37
CA THR A 7 -4.87 4.95 -7.11
C THR A 7 -3.70 5.39 -6.24
N LEU A 8 -3.53 4.72 -5.10
CA LEU A 8 -2.40 4.87 -4.20
C LEU A 8 -1.25 4.01 -4.72
N ARG A 9 -0.07 4.58 -4.88
CA ARG A 9 1.09 3.85 -5.39
C ARG A 9 2.30 4.10 -4.51
N SER A 10 3.02 3.03 -4.22
CA SER A 10 4.34 3.11 -3.63
C SER A 10 5.25 2.00 -4.12
N PHE A 11 6.55 2.24 -3.97
CA PHE A 11 7.61 1.31 -4.31
C PHE A 11 8.60 1.25 -3.14
N ILE A 12 8.92 0.04 -2.70
CA ILE A 12 9.92 -0.24 -1.67
C ILE A 12 11.10 -0.98 -2.28
N ASN A 13 12.30 -0.79 -1.73
CA ASN A 13 13.46 -1.57 -2.12
C ASN A 13 13.43 -2.98 -1.50
N ALA A 14 14.40 -3.82 -1.86
CA ALA A 14 14.55 -5.17 -1.31
C ALA A 14 14.75 -5.22 0.23
N ASP A 15 15.18 -4.12 0.85
CA ASP A 15 15.32 -4.01 2.32
C ASP A 15 14.02 -3.56 2.99
N GLY A 16 12.93 -3.43 2.23
CA GLY A 16 11.64 -2.98 2.74
C GLY A 16 11.56 -1.47 3.01
N LYS A 17 12.49 -0.66 2.47
CA LYS A 17 12.47 0.80 2.63
C LYS A 17 11.70 1.46 1.50
N LEU A 18 10.86 2.43 1.84
CA LEU A 18 10.09 3.20 0.87
C LEU A 18 11.02 4.07 0.00
N LEU A 19 10.98 3.88 -1.31
CA LEU A 19 11.76 4.67 -2.27
C LEU A 19 10.91 5.71 -2.99
N LEU A 20 9.66 5.37 -3.33
CA LEU A 20 8.76 6.24 -4.07
C LEU A 20 7.33 6.06 -3.55
N CYS A 21 6.56 7.13 -3.55
CA CYS A 21 5.11 7.06 -3.43
C CYS A 21 4.46 8.27 -4.12
N ASN A 22 3.19 8.13 -4.52
CA ASN A 22 2.44 9.22 -5.12
C ASN A 22 1.64 10.02 -4.09
N GLU A 23 1.06 11.12 -4.54
CA GLU A 23 0.33 12.05 -3.66
C GLU A 23 -0.88 11.47 -2.93
N PRO A 24 -1.75 10.70 -3.60
CA PRO A 24 -2.82 9.98 -2.93
C PRO A 24 -2.34 9.03 -1.82
N PHE A 25 -1.19 8.36 -2.02
CA PHE A 25 -0.65 7.43 -1.03
C PHE A 25 -0.30 8.15 0.27
N PHE A 26 0.48 9.22 0.22
CA PHE A 26 0.89 9.90 1.45
C PHE A 26 -0.28 10.60 2.15
N THR A 27 -1.22 11.15 1.38
CA THR A 27 -2.46 11.76 1.91
C THR A 27 -3.28 10.73 2.68
N HIS A 28 -3.35 9.51 2.17
CA HIS A 28 -4.05 8.41 2.82
C HIS A 28 -3.41 7.96 4.15
N PHE A 29 -2.09 8.07 4.27
CA PHE A 29 -1.37 7.78 5.52
C PHE A 29 -1.11 9.01 6.40
N GLY A 30 -1.66 10.18 6.02
CA GLY A 30 -1.62 11.40 6.83
C GLY A 30 -0.20 11.95 7.06
N CYS A 31 0.74 11.64 6.17
CA CYS A 31 2.15 12.02 6.31
C CYS A 31 2.61 12.81 5.09
N CYS A 32 3.58 13.73 5.25
CA CYS A 32 4.25 14.37 4.11
C CYS A 32 5.21 13.38 3.45
N THR A 33 5.29 13.40 2.11
CA THR A 33 6.09 12.47 1.28
C THR A 33 7.54 12.37 1.74
N GLU A 34 8.18 13.50 2.02
CA GLU A 34 9.59 13.58 2.42
C GLU A 34 9.88 12.82 3.73
N HIS A 35 8.89 12.73 4.62
CA HIS A 35 9.03 11.98 5.87
C HIS A 35 8.80 10.48 5.71
N LEU A 36 8.24 10.03 4.58
CA LEU A 36 7.98 8.60 4.34
C LEU A 36 9.13 7.93 3.58
N ILE A 37 9.79 8.65 2.66
CA ILE A 37 10.92 8.10 1.90
C ILE A 37 12.05 7.70 2.85
N GLY A 38 12.58 6.49 2.65
CA GLY A 38 13.65 5.89 3.45
C GLY A 38 13.17 5.18 4.73
N LYS A 39 11.92 5.37 5.15
CA LYS A 39 11.34 4.62 6.29
C LYS A 39 11.09 3.17 5.92
N SER A 40 11.12 2.31 6.94
CA SER A 40 10.69 0.92 6.80
C SER A 40 9.20 0.89 6.47
N VAL A 41 8.80 -0.02 5.58
CA VAL A 41 7.39 -0.29 5.26
C VAL A 41 6.58 -0.63 6.52
N ALA A 42 7.21 -1.26 7.52
CA ALA A 42 6.61 -1.54 8.83
C ALA A 42 6.35 -0.28 9.66
N ASP A 43 7.15 0.77 9.49
CA ASP A 43 6.95 2.06 10.17
C ASP A 43 5.83 2.87 9.49
N VAL A 44 5.63 2.65 8.18
CA VAL A 44 4.56 3.30 7.40
C VAL A 44 3.21 2.63 7.65
N PHE A 45 3.20 1.30 7.70
CA PHE A 45 2.02 0.45 7.97
C PHE A 45 1.98 0.02 9.44
N SER A 46 2.12 0.96 10.36
CA SER A 46 2.25 0.67 11.78
C SER A 46 0.92 0.41 12.49
N SER A 47 -0.21 0.62 11.81
CA SER A 47 -1.52 0.40 12.41
C SER A 47 -1.89 -1.08 12.36
N GLN A 48 -2.68 -1.54 13.33
CA GLN A 48 -3.13 -2.93 13.36
C GLN A 48 -3.96 -3.30 12.12
N GLU A 49 -4.66 -2.31 11.53
CA GLU A 49 -5.43 -2.45 10.29
C GLU A 49 -4.54 -2.77 9.08
N ASP A 50 -3.24 -2.40 9.10
CA ASP A 50 -2.32 -2.58 7.98
C ASP A 50 -1.53 -3.92 8.04
N THR A 51 -1.75 -4.74 9.06
CA THR A 51 -1.00 -6.00 9.28
C THR A 51 -1.07 -6.95 8.08
N ASN A 52 -2.23 -7.01 7.42
CA ASN A 52 -2.43 -7.87 6.25
C ASN A 52 -1.60 -7.41 5.04
N LEU A 53 -1.40 -6.09 4.89
CA LEU A 53 -0.58 -5.54 3.82
C LEU A 53 0.90 -5.83 4.07
N LEU A 54 1.36 -5.73 5.32
CA LEU A 54 2.73 -6.14 5.69
C LEU A 54 2.98 -7.63 5.46
N GLN A 55 2.00 -8.48 5.77
CA GLN A 55 2.08 -9.91 5.46
C GLN A 55 2.17 -10.15 3.95
N ALA A 56 1.38 -9.46 3.13
CA ALA A 56 1.48 -9.56 1.68
C ALA A 56 2.84 -9.12 1.14
N VAL A 57 3.43 -8.06 1.69
CA VAL A 57 4.81 -7.65 1.36
C VAL A 57 5.81 -8.76 1.71
N GLN A 58 5.69 -9.38 2.90
CA GLN A 58 6.55 -10.49 3.29
C GLN A 58 6.38 -11.72 2.40
N SER A 59 5.15 -12.10 2.06
CA SER A 59 4.87 -13.19 1.13
C SER A 59 5.44 -12.90 -0.25
N CYS A 60 5.38 -11.65 -0.72
CA CYS A 60 5.97 -11.23 -1.97
C CYS A 60 7.51 -11.35 -1.98
N CYS A 61 8.18 -11.04 -0.86
CA CYS A 61 9.62 -11.29 -0.74
C CYS A 61 10.00 -12.77 -0.85
N GLN A 62 9.13 -13.68 -0.38
CA GLN A 62 9.37 -15.12 -0.39
C GLN A 62 8.99 -15.77 -1.73
N HIS A 63 7.98 -15.21 -2.40
CA HIS A 63 7.42 -15.70 -3.66
C HIS A 63 7.37 -14.56 -4.69
N PRO A 64 8.52 -14.10 -5.22
CA PRO A 64 8.58 -12.90 -6.04
C PRO A 64 7.93 -13.03 -7.42
N ASN A 65 7.65 -14.26 -7.87
CA ASN A 65 6.91 -14.51 -9.10
C ASN A 65 5.38 -14.45 -8.90
N GLU A 66 4.91 -14.25 -7.67
CA GLU A 66 3.50 -14.17 -7.34
C GLU A 66 3.11 -12.73 -7.01
N SER A 67 1.83 -12.44 -7.26
CA SER A 67 1.20 -11.19 -6.82
C SER A 67 0.18 -11.50 -5.73
N PHE A 68 0.15 -10.64 -4.71
CA PHE A 68 -0.70 -10.80 -3.55
C PHE A 68 -1.75 -9.70 -3.56
N THR A 69 -3.02 -10.08 -3.38
CA THR A 69 -4.12 -9.13 -3.28
C THR A 69 -4.68 -9.14 -1.86
N VAL A 70 -4.82 -7.96 -1.27
CA VAL A 70 -5.36 -7.77 0.07
C VAL A 70 -6.47 -6.73 0.01
N GLU A 71 -7.66 -7.07 0.52
CA GLU A 71 -8.71 -6.08 0.73
C GLU A 71 -8.67 -5.60 2.18
N MET A 72 -8.72 -4.29 2.36
CA MET A 72 -8.66 -3.66 3.68
C MET A 72 -9.74 -2.59 3.82
N GLU A 73 -10.25 -2.50 5.05
CA GLU A 73 -11.16 -1.47 5.51
C GLU A 73 -10.36 -0.43 6.26
N LYS A 74 -10.55 0.86 5.97
CA LYS A 74 -9.97 1.95 6.75
C LYS A 74 -11.06 2.84 7.31
N HIS A 75 -11.13 2.90 8.63
CA HIS A 75 -12.11 3.72 9.33
C HIS A 75 -11.66 5.18 9.38
N CYS A 76 -12.51 6.08 8.89
CA CYS A 76 -12.29 7.52 8.88
C CYS A 76 -13.43 8.23 9.63
N LYS A 77 -13.25 9.51 9.99
CA LYS A 77 -14.25 10.34 10.72
C LYS A 77 -15.60 10.57 9.98
N GLY A 78 -15.86 9.91 8.87
CA GLY A 78 -17.11 10.00 8.09
C GLY A 78 -17.56 8.70 7.44
N GLY A 79 -16.97 7.56 7.80
CA GLY A 79 -17.31 6.25 7.22
C GLY A 79 -16.12 5.30 7.14
N CYS A 80 -16.35 4.14 6.53
CA CYS A 80 -15.34 3.14 6.25
C CYS A 80 -14.97 3.19 4.76
N ASN A 81 -13.69 3.29 4.43
CA ASN A 81 -13.23 3.22 3.05
C ASN A 81 -12.67 1.82 2.75
N HIS A 82 -13.16 1.19 1.68
CA HIS A 82 -12.63 -0.08 1.17
C HIS A 82 -11.55 0.14 0.14
N PHE A 83 -10.40 -0.50 0.35
CA PHE A 83 -9.28 -0.52 -0.58
C PHE A 83 -8.93 -1.95 -0.95
N ARG A 84 -8.63 -2.17 -2.23
CA ARG A 84 -7.95 -3.37 -2.71
C ARG A 84 -6.49 -3.03 -2.98
N TRP A 85 -5.59 -3.72 -2.33
CA TRP A 85 -4.16 -3.59 -2.47
C TRP A 85 -3.62 -4.74 -3.28
N GLU A 86 -2.79 -4.43 -4.26
CA GLU A 86 -2.01 -5.38 -5.03
C GLU A 86 -0.54 -5.18 -4.72
N VAL A 87 0.15 -6.28 -4.39
CA VAL A 87 1.56 -6.30 -4.02
C VAL A 87 2.29 -7.27 -4.93
N PHE A 88 3.33 -6.80 -5.60
CA PHE A 88 4.11 -7.63 -6.52
C PHE A 88 5.56 -7.17 -6.59
N ALA A 89 6.47 -8.12 -6.79
CA ALA A 89 7.89 -7.85 -6.85
C ALA A 89 8.28 -7.33 -8.24
N GLU A 90 9.26 -6.45 -8.25
CA GLU A 90 10.01 -6.09 -9.45
C GLU A 90 11.25 -6.95 -9.52
N GLU A 91 11.46 -7.62 -10.64
CA GLU A 91 12.67 -8.41 -10.88
C GLU A 91 13.48 -7.84 -12.04
N LYS A 92 14.80 -7.82 -11.88
CA LYS A 92 15.75 -7.50 -12.94
C LYS A 92 16.88 -8.51 -12.95
N GLY A 93 16.95 -9.32 -14.01
CA GLY A 93 17.98 -10.35 -14.16
C GLY A 93 17.89 -11.47 -13.13
N GLY A 94 16.68 -11.87 -12.74
CA GLY A 94 16.44 -12.95 -11.77
C GLY A 94 16.68 -12.58 -10.30
N ARG A 95 16.81 -11.28 -10.01
CA ARG A 95 16.90 -10.74 -8.65
C ARG A 95 15.79 -9.72 -8.42
N VAL A 96 15.13 -9.82 -7.28
CA VAL A 96 14.18 -8.82 -6.80
C VAL A 96 14.89 -7.49 -6.56
N THR A 97 14.47 -6.44 -7.25
CA THR A 97 14.98 -5.07 -7.11
C THR A 97 14.10 -4.22 -6.20
N GLY A 98 12.83 -4.58 -6.05
CA GLY A 98 11.91 -3.94 -5.13
C GLY A 98 10.51 -4.54 -5.20
N ILE A 99 9.56 -3.90 -4.52
CA ILE A 99 8.17 -4.34 -4.46
C ILE A 99 7.27 -3.13 -4.72
N HIS A 100 6.31 -3.32 -5.61
CA HIS A 100 5.25 -2.38 -5.91
C HIS A 100 4.06 -2.66 -5.00
N ILE A 101 3.49 -1.60 -4.42
CA ILE A 101 2.30 -1.66 -3.58
C ILE A 101 1.29 -0.67 -4.16
N VAL A 102 0.18 -1.21 -4.68
CA VAL A 102 -0.82 -0.45 -5.44
C VAL A 102 -2.17 -0.60 -4.75
N GLY A 103 -2.67 0.48 -4.17
CA GLY A 103 -3.99 0.55 -3.54
C GLY A 103 -5.01 1.17 -4.47
N ASN A 104 -6.11 0.47 -4.70
CA ASN A 104 -7.26 0.98 -5.44
C ASN A 104 -8.44 1.13 -4.49
N TYR A 105 -9.03 2.33 -4.48
CA TYR A 105 -10.28 2.56 -3.77
C TYR A 105 -11.41 1.81 -4.46
N ILE A 106 -12.18 1.04 -3.68
CA ILE A 106 -13.33 0.26 -4.18
C ILE A 106 -14.63 1.02 -3.92
N ARG A 107 -14.90 1.37 -2.65
CA ARG A 107 -16.16 2.00 -2.20
C ARG A 107 -16.04 2.57 -0.79
N GLN A 108 -17.01 3.39 -0.40
CA GLN A 108 -17.17 3.91 0.96
C GLN A 108 -18.41 3.26 1.57
N GLY A 109 -18.23 2.60 2.72
CA GLY A 109 -19.32 2.22 3.62
C GLY A 109 -19.75 3.42 4.44
N LEU A 110 -21.04 3.74 4.42
CA LEU A 110 -21.63 4.74 5.31
C LEU A 110 -21.61 4.19 6.74
N ALA A 111 -21.08 4.96 7.68
CA ALA A 111 -21.28 4.68 9.10
C ALA A 111 -22.77 4.89 9.40
N ILE A 112 -23.47 3.82 9.76
CA ILE A 112 -24.85 3.92 10.24
C ILE A 112 -24.78 4.53 11.64
N SER A 113 -24.99 5.83 11.75
CA SER A 113 -25.19 6.49 13.04
C SER A 113 -26.56 6.06 13.59
N ASN A 114 -26.56 5.22 14.62
CA ASN A 114 -27.73 4.94 15.46
C ASN A 114 -28.05 6.14 16.36
#